data_AF-A0A2K0WVY2-F1
#
_entry.id   AF-A0A2K0WVY2-F1
#
_cell.length_a   1.000
_cell.length_b   1.000
_cell.length_c   1.000
_cell.angle_alpha   90.00
_cell.angle_beta   90.00
_cell.angle_gamma   90.00
#
_symmetry.space_group_name_H-M   'P 1'
#
loop_
_entity.id
_entity.type
_entity.pdbx_description
1 polymer ?
#
loop_
_entity_poly.entity_id
_entity_poly.type
_entity_poly.pdbx_seq_one_letter_code
_entity_poly.pdbx_strand_id
1 'polypeptide(L)'
;MPSAKHIEQAIDSAAMGLGHDAGNKGYGKSSVNGKGSDLERGFTSPLPETHAQYLIHRHGTINLEPLPDPTDADPLNWPRHKKIINLMLVAFHACMGTFTGAAIIPAFGTIAEDLDVSVPTTTYLTSLQIMILGVAPFFWLPLSQRFGRRPIFLISLVCSLAGNIGCAKSMSYSSMAGSRAVVAAFIAPAGAIGSGVVQETFFKHERARYMGI
;
A
#
# COMPACT_ATOMS: atom_id res chain seq x y z
N MET A 1 24.15 29.92 -39.31
CA MET A 1 23.07 29.04 -39.79
C MET A 1 23.73 27.87 -40.52
N PRO A 2 23.77 26.66 -39.96
CA PRO A 2 24.37 25.51 -40.62
C PRO A 2 23.48 25.04 -41.77
N SER A 3 24.11 24.78 -42.93
CA SER A 3 23.47 24.43 -44.20
C SER A 3 22.87 23.01 -44.17
N ALA A 4 21.68 22.86 -44.76
CA ALA A 4 20.86 21.63 -44.79
C ALA A 4 21.59 20.36 -45.27
N LYS A 5 22.74 20.50 -45.94
CA LYS A 5 23.57 19.38 -46.42
C LYS A 5 24.22 18.55 -45.30
N HIS A 6 24.39 19.10 -44.09
CA HIS A 6 25.02 18.37 -42.98
C HIS A 6 24.05 17.44 -42.23
N ILE A 7 22.73 17.60 -42.41
CA ILE A 7 21.71 16.76 -41.74
C ILE A 7 21.45 15.50 -42.57
N GLU A 8 21.46 15.57 -43.91
CA GLU A 8 21.28 14.39 -44.76
C GLU A 8 22.46 13.39 -44.65
N GLN A 9 23.71 13.87 -44.54
CA GLN A 9 24.86 12.99 -44.34
C GLN A 9 24.84 12.21 -43.01
N ALA A 10 24.17 12.74 -41.98
CA ALA A 10 24.03 12.06 -40.69
C ALA A 10 22.95 10.96 -40.72
N ILE A 11 21.95 11.08 -41.60
CA ILE A 11 20.87 10.11 -41.74
C ILE A 11 21.34 8.91 -42.59
N ASP A 12 22.09 9.15 -43.67
CA ASP A 12 22.63 8.08 -44.52
C ASP A 12 23.69 7.22 -43.80
N SER A 13 24.48 7.84 -42.91
CA SER A 13 25.48 7.10 -42.13
C SER A 13 24.87 6.22 -41.03
N ALA A 14 23.62 6.49 -40.61
CA ALA A 14 22.88 5.66 -39.65
C ALA A 14 22.13 4.50 -40.34
N ALA A 15 21.70 4.68 -41.59
CA ALA A 15 21.00 3.65 -42.36
C ALA A 15 21.92 2.50 -42.84
N MET A 16 23.22 2.78 -43.09
CA MET A 16 24.18 1.76 -43.52
C MET A 16 24.70 0.83 -42.40
N GLY A 17 24.36 1.08 -41.13
CA GLY A 17 24.82 0.28 -39.98
C GLY A 17 23.95 -0.95 -39.64
N LEU A 18 22.81 -1.16 -40.31
CA LEU A 18 21.81 -2.18 -39.92
C LEU A 18 21.67 -3.35 -40.91
N GLY A 19 22.60 -3.50 -41.84
CA GLY A 19 22.47 -4.42 -42.98
C GLY A 19 23.35 -5.67 -42.98
N HIS A 20 23.77 -6.23 -41.83
CA HIS A 20 24.65 -7.40 -41.87
C HIS A 20 24.66 -8.30 -40.62
N ASP A 21 23.52 -8.91 -40.26
CA ASP A 21 23.54 -10.17 -39.49
C ASP A 21 22.19 -10.91 -39.57
N ALA A 22 21.97 -11.60 -40.69
CA ALA A 22 20.86 -12.55 -40.86
C ALA A 22 21.43 -13.89 -41.34
N GLY A 23 22.18 -14.55 -40.46
CA GLY A 23 22.78 -15.87 -40.69
C GLY A 23 22.20 -16.93 -39.76
N ASN A 24 21.16 -17.62 -40.24
CA ASN A 24 20.91 -19.06 -40.07
C ASN A 24 21.46 -19.75 -38.79
N LYS A 25 20.59 -20.00 -37.79
CA LYS A 25 20.73 -21.17 -36.89
C LYS A 25 19.37 -21.84 -36.69
N GLY A 26 19.29 -23.10 -37.12
CA GLY A 26 18.09 -23.90 -37.21
C GLY A 26 17.46 -24.27 -35.87
N TYR A 27 16.14 -24.35 -35.87
CA TYR A 27 15.37 -25.01 -34.83
C TYR A 27 15.10 -26.47 -35.25
N GLY A 28 15.84 -27.37 -34.62
CA GLY A 28 15.60 -28.81 -34.68
C GLY A 28 14.31 -29.17 -33.96
N LYS A 29 13.55 -30.09 -34.58
CA LYS A 29 12.43 -30.80 -33.97
C LYS A 29 12.94 -31.67 -32.82
N SER A 30 12.36 -31.52 -31.63
CA SER A 30 12.38 -32.55 -30.60
C SER A 30 11.00 -32.69 -29.96
N SER A 31 10.35 -33.81 -30.29
CA SER A 31 9.16 -34.32 -29.64
C SER A 31 9.55 -34.91 -28.27
N VAL A 32 8.97 -34.42 -27.17
CA VAL A 32 8.92 -35.18 -25.91
C VAL A 32 7.55 -35.00 -25.25
N ASN A 33 6.84 -36.13 -25.18
CA ASN A 33 5.68 -36.39 -24.37
C ASN A 33 6.15 -36.74 -22.94
N GLY A 34 5.51 -36.23 -21.89
CA GLY A 34 5.84 -36.62 -20.52
C GLY A 34 5.26 -35.70 -19.44
N LYS A 35 4.22 -36.17 -18.76
CA LYS A 35 3.64 -35.60 -17.52
C LYS A 35 4.71 -35.46 -16.42
N GLY A 36 4.83 -34.28 -15.82
CA GLY A 36 5.67 -34.06 -14.64
C GLY A 36 5.62 -32.63 -14.10
N SER A 37 4.96 -32.47 -12.93
CA SER A 37 5.21 -31.49 -11.87
C SER A 37 5.26 -29.97 -12.20
N ASP A 38 4.13 -29.31 -11.96
CA ASP A 38 3.92 -27.84 -12.04
C ASP A 38 4.61 -27.00 -10.94
N LEU A 39 5.67 -27.48 -10.28
CA LEU A 39 6.25 -26.81 -9.10
C LEU A 39 7.66 -26.22 -9.29
N GLU A 40 8.23 -26.25 -10.51
CA GLU A 40 9.55 -25.66 -10.82
C GLU A 40 9.51 -24.57 -11.92
N ARG A 41 8.38 -23.88 -12.13
CA ARG A 41 8.31 -22.77 -13.10
C ARG A 41 8.71 -21.42 -12.50
N GLY A 42 9.95 -21.36 -12.01
CA GLY A 42 10.65 -20.10 -11.80
C GLY A 42 11.11 -19.51 -13.13
N PHE A 43 10.54 -18.38 -13.54
CA PHE A 43 11.11 -17.38 -14.47
C PHE A 43 11.24 -17.67 -15.99
N THR A 44 10.75 -18.80 -16.55
CA THR A 44 10.94 -19.08 -18.00
C THR A 44 9.70 -19.59 -18.75
N SER A 45 8.50 -19.15 -18.38
CA SER A 45 7.36 -19.22 -19.31
C SER A 45 7.30 -17.92 -20.10
N PRO A 46 7.35 -17.94 -21.44
CA PRO A 46 7.06 -16.75 -22.24
C PRO A 46 5.72 -16.18 -21.81
N LEU A 47 5.69 -14.88 -21.45
CA LEU A 47 4.43 -14.19 -21.17
C LEU A 47 3.48 -14.42 -22.36
N PRO A 48 2.17 -14.69 -22.13
CA PRO A 48 1.21 -14.77 -23.22
C PRO A 48 1.33 -13.52 -24.10
N GLU A 49 1.44 -13.70 -25.41
CA GLU A 49 1.75 -12.62 -26.35
C GLU A 49 0.76 -11.45 -26.24
N THR A 50 -0.51 -11.75 -25.96
CA THR A 50 -1.58 -10.77 -25.70
C THR A 50 -1.33 -9.93 -24.44
N HIS A 51 -0.79 -10.54 -23.39
CA HIS A 51 -0.47 -9.85 -22.13
C HIS A 51 0.79 -8.99 -22.29
N ALA A 52 1.81 -9.49 -22.99
CA ALA A 52 3.00 -8.70 -23.31
C ALA A 52 2.66 -7.46 -24.16
N GLN A 53 1.79 -7.60 -25.16
CA GLN A 53 1.31 -6.48 -25.97
C GLN A 53 0.52 -5.45 -25.13
N TYR A 54 -0.32 -5.89 -24.21
CA TYR A 54 -1.03 -5.01 -23.26
C TYR A 54 -0.06 -4.17 -22.42
N LEU A 55 0.97 -4.81 -21.84
CA LEU A 55 1.96 -4.13 -21.00
C LEU A 55 2.76 -3.09 -21.80
N ILE A 56 3.16 -3.42 -23.02
CA ILE A 56 3.86 -2.50 -23.92
C ILE A 56 2.96 -1.31 -24.28
N HIS A 57 1.69 -1.56 -24.60
CA HIS A 57 0.75 -0.50 -24.98
C HIS A 57 0.43 0.45 -23.80
N ARG A 58 0.27 -0.07 -22.58
CA ARG A 58 -0.15 0.74 -21.42
C ARG A 58 1.00 1.34 -20.64
N HIS A 59 2.10 0.59 -20.46
CA HIS A 59 3.21 0.95 -19.58
C HIS A 59 4.53 1.16 -20.35
N GLY A 60 4.59 0.84 -21.65
CA GLY A 60 5.78 1.03 -22.49
C GLY A 60 6.93 0.06 -22.21
N THR A 61 6.77 -0.89 -21.28
CA THR A 61 7.79 -1.85 -20.89
C THR A 61 7.16 -3.13 -20.34
N ILE A 62 7.88 -4.25 -20.49
CA ILE A 62 7.52 -5.56 -19.91
C ILE A 62 8.24 -5.83 -18.58
N ASN A 63 9.25 -5.02 -18.24
CA ASN A 63 10.05 -5.18 -17.02
C ASN A 63 9.38 -4.50 -15.82
N LEU A 64 8.16 -4.93 -15.48
CA LEU A 64 7.40 -4.45 -14.33
C LEU A 64 7.40 -5.51 -13.23
N GLU A 65 7.75 -5.10 -12.02
CA GLU A 65 7.67 -5.96 -10.83
C GLU A 65 6.76 -5.29 -9.79
N PRO A 66 5.65 -5.92 -9.38
CA PRO A 66 5.01 -7.11 -9.97
C PRO A 66 4.39 -6.80 -11.36
N LEU A 67 4.13 -7.86 -12.13
CA LEU A 67 3.41 -7.77 -13.41
C LEU A 67 1.94 -7.42 -13.15
N PRO A 68 1.40 -6.32 -13.70
CA PRO A 68 0.02 -5.94 -13.50
C PRO A 68 -0.91 -6.83 -14.32
N ASP A 69 -2.05 -7.18 -13.75
CA ASP A 69 -3.11 -7.91 -14.44
C ASP A 69 -3.73 -7.00 -15.53
N PRO A 70 -4.21 -7.52 -16.68
CA PRO A 70 -4.85 -6.71 -17.72
C PRO A 70 -6.19 -6.08 -17.30
N THR A 71 -6.68 -6.36 -16.09
CA THR A 71 -7.92 -5.79 -15.56
C THR A 71 -7.72 -4.40 -14.93
N ASP A 72 -8.69 -3.50 -15.16
CA ASP A 72 -8.72 -2.16 -14.52
C ASP A 72 -9.02 -2.22 -13.00
N ALA A 73 -9.37 -3.39 -12.49
CA ALA A 73 -9.56 -3.65 -11.06
C ALA A 73 -8.22 -3.71 -10.29
N ASP A 74 -7.12 -3.97 -10.99
CA ASP A 74 -5.77 -4.02 -10.40
C ASP A 74 -5.34 -2.62 -9.90
N PRO A 75 -5.02 -2.44 -8.60
CA PRO A 75 -4.49 -1.20 -8.07
C PRO A 75 -3.23 -0.69 -8.78
N LEU A 76 -2.44 -1.57 -9.40
CA LEU A 76 -1.26 -1.19 -10.20
C LEU A 76 -1.64 -0.38 -11.44
N ASN A 77 -2.84 -0.58 -11.99
CA ASN A 77 -3.33 0.10 -13.18
C ASN A 77 -4.06 1.42 -12.90
N TRP A 78 -4.27 1.78 -11.63
CA TRP A 78 -4.97 3.00 -11.26
C TRP A 78 -4.22 4.25 -11.71
N PRO A 79 -4.93 5.33 -12.08
CA PRO A 79 -4.30 6.60 -12.38
C PRO A 79 -3.61 7.15 -11.12
N ARG A 80 -2.46 7.80 -11.30
CA ARG A 80 -1.56 8.24 -10.22
C ARG A 80 -2.26 9.04 -9.11
N HIS A 81 -3.21 9.90 -9.46
CA HIS A 81 -3.96 10.68 -8.47
C HIS A 81 -4.78 9.80 -7.52
N LYS A 82 -5.43 8.73 -8.01
CA LYS A 82 -6.17 7.78 -7.16
C LYS A 82 -5.24 7.04 -6.21
N LYS A 83 -4.07 6.60 -6.71
CA LYS A 83 -3.04 5.94 -5.88
C LYS A 83 -2.58 6.84 -4.74
N ILE A 84 -2.26 8.10 -5.05
CA ILE A 84 -1.78 9.08 -4.07
C ILE A 84 -2.89 9.43 -3.06
N ILE A 85 -4.11 9.70 -3.50
CA ILE A 85 -5.23 9.99 -2.58
C ILE A 85 -5.46 8.82 -1.63
N ASN A 86 -5.49 7.59 -2.14
CA ASN A 86 -5.64 6.40 -1.30
C ASN A 86 -4.51 6.27 -0.27
N LEU A 87 -3.27 6.47 -0.71
CA LEU A 87 -2.11 6.44 0.19
C LEU A 87 -2.21 7.53 1.28
N MET A 88 -2.54 8.76 0.91
CA MET A 88 -2.69 9.87 1.85
C MET A 88 -3.79 9.61 2.88
N LEU A 89 -4.90 8.98 2.49
CA LEU A 89 -5.98 8.62 3.42
C LEU A 89 -5.51 7.56 4.44
N VAL A 90 -4.77 6.55 3.98
CA VAL A 90 -4.22 5.51 4.85
C VAL A 90 -3.15 6.07 5.79
N ALA A 91 -2.24 6.91 5.28
CA ALA A 91 -1.22 7.58 6.06
C ALA A 91 -1.83 8.54 7.10
N PHE A 92 -2.83 9.33 6.71
CA PHE A 92 -3.57 10.19 7.64
C PHE A 92 -4.25 9.38 8.74
N HIS A 93 -4.88 8.26 8.39
CA HIS A 93 -5.50 7.39 9.38
C HIS A 93 -4.47 6.78 10.35
N ALA A 94 -3.30 6.36 9.87
CA ALA A 94 -2.22 5.88 10.73
C ALA A 94 -1.69 6.99 11.65
N CYS A 95 -1.54 8.21 11.13
CA CYS A 95 -1.16 9.41 11.90
C CYS A 95 -2.17 9.71 13.01
N MET A 96 -3.47 9.60 12.74
CA MET A 96 -4.51 9.81 13.74
C MET A 96 -4.38 8.84 14.94
N GLY A 97 -3.84 7.64 14.74
CA GLY A 97 -3.55 6.68 15.80
C GLY A 97 -2.57 7.21 16.85
N THR A 98 -1.44 7.78 16.40
CA THR A 98 -0.44 8.38 17.29
C THR A 98 -0.90 9.73 17.83
N PHE A 99 -1.52 10.55 16.97
CA PHE A 99 -2.05 11.86 17.35
C PHE A 99 -3.07 11.75 18.50
N THR A 100 -4.02 10.80 18.43
CA THR A 100 -5.04 10.61 19.48
C THR A 100 -4.43 10.21 20.82
N GLY A 101 -3.30 9.51 20.81
CA GLY A 101 -2.54 9.18 22.02
C GLY A 101 -1.84 10.40 22.62
N ALA A 102 -1.31 11.29 21.80
CA ALA A 102 -0.60 12.48 22.27
C ALA A 102 -1.52 13.67 22.61
N ALA A 103 -2.64 13.83 21.90
CA ALA A 103 -3.53 14.99 21.99
C ALA A 103 -4.17 15.17 23.37
N ILE A 104 -4.30 14.11 24.16
CA ILE A 104 -4.87 14.14 25.51
C ILE A 104 -3.90 14.70 26.57
N ILE A 105 -2.59 14.63 26.32
CA ILE A 105 -1.54 14.99 27.30
C ILE A 105 -1.72 16.42 27.87
N PRO A 106 -1.90 17.47 27.07
CA PRO A 106 -2.09 18.82 27.61
C PRO A 106 -3.39 19.00 28.41
N ALA A 107 -4.36 18.10 28.23
CA ALA A 107 -5.67 18.16 28.88
C ALA A 107 -5.75 17.32 30.17
N PHE A 108 -4.67 16.67 30.61
CA PHE A 108 -4.72 15.78 31.78
C PHE A 108 -5.20 16.46 33.06
N GLY A 109 -4.84 17.74 33.30
CA GLY A 109 -5.31 18.51 34.45
C GLY A 109 -6.82 18.73 34.41
N THR A 110 -7.32 19.28 33.31
CA THR A 110 -8.76 19.52 33.09
C THR A 110 -9.57 18.22 33.18
N ILE A 111 -9.08 17.15 32.56
CA ILE A 111 -9.75 15.84 32.61
C ILE A 111 -9.77 15.26 34.04
N ALA A 112 -8.69 15.45 34.80
CA ALA A 112 -8.61 15.01 36.19
C ALA A 112 -9.65 15.73 37.06
N GLU A 113 -9.81 17.04 36.86
CA GLU A 113 -10.84 17.86 37.51
C GLU A 113 -12.26 17.44 37.09
N ASP A 114 -12.51 17.29 35.78
CA ASP A 114 -13.83 16.94 35.23
C ASP A 114 -14.34 15.56 35.69
N LEU A 115 -13.42 14.61 35.90
CA LEU A 115 -13.73 13.24 36.27
C LEU A 115 -13.52 12.92 37.76
N ASP A 116 -13.13 13.92 38.55
CA ASP A 116 -12.81 13.79 39.99
C ASP A 116 -11.79 12.68 40.28
N VAL A 117 -10.68 12.67 39.53
CA VAL A 117 -9.57 11.72 39.68
C VAL A 117 -8.23 12.43 39.79
N SER A 118 -7.19 11.72 40.25
CA SER A 118 -5.85 12.28 40.30
C SER A 118 -5.24 12.42 38.89
N VAL A 119 -4.41 13.44 38.67
CA VAL A 119 -3.67 13.61 37.41
C VAL A 119 -2.86 12.36 37.03
N PRO A 120 -2.14 11.68 37.96
CA PRO A 120 -1.49 10.39 37.66
C PRO A 120 -2.46 9.33 37.11
N THR A 121 -3.68 9.24 37.67
CA THR A 121 -4.71 8.31 37.19
C THR A 121 -5.11 8.63 35.75
N THR A 122 -5.28 9.90 35.39
CA THR A 122 -5.60 10.32 34.02
C THR A 122 -4.54 9.88 33.01
N THR A 123 -3.26 9.85 33.39
CA THR A 123 -2.18 9.40 32.49
C THR A 123 -2.34 7.95 32.04
N TYR A 124 -2.97 7.10 32.86
CA TYR A 124 -3.22 5.70 32.53
C TYR A 124 -4.16 5.52 31.32
N LEU A 125 -4.97 6.52 30.98
CA LEU A 125 -5.76 6.52 29.74
C LEU A 125 -4.88 6.45 28.49
N THR A 126 -3.72 7.12 28.54
CA THR A 126 -2.75 7.10 27.43
C THR A 126 -1.98 5.80 27.43
N SER A 127 -1.57 5.30 28.60
CA SER A 127 -0.91 3.99 28.72
C SER A 127 -1.80 2.85 28.19
N LEU A 128 -3.10 2.87 28.53
CA LEU A 128 -4.10 1.93 28.02
C LEU A 128 -4.20 1.98 26.49
N GLN A 129 -4.26 3.20 25.93
CA GLN A 129 -4.29 3.40 24.49
C GLN A 129 -3.05 2.80 23.81
N ILE A 130 -1.86 3.11 24.30
CA ILE A 130 -0.59 2.62 23.74
C ILE A 130 -0.50 1.10 23.80
N MET A 131 -0.89 0.50 24.94
CA MET A 131 -0.92 -0.95 25.10
C MET A 131 -1.81 -1.61 24.04
N ILE A 132 -3.02 -1.08 23.82
CA ILE A 132 -3.95 -1.63 22.83
C ILE A 132 -3.43 -1.41 21.41
N LEU A 133 -2.85 -0.25 21.11
CA LEU A 133 -2.23 0.01 19.81
C LEU A 133 -1.07 -0.96 19.51
N GLY A 134 -0.36 -1.45 20.52
CA GLY A 134 0.66 -2.49 20.35
C GLY A 134 0.09 -3.87 20.07
N VAL A 135 -1.04 -4.23 20.70
CA VAL A 135 -1.62 -5.58 20.63
C VAL A 135 -2.62 -5.75 19.48
N ALA A 136 -3.42 -4.72 19.18
CA ALA A 136 -4.45 -4.78 18.15
C ALA A 136 -3.94 -5.14 16.73
N PRO A 137 -2.76 -4.66 16.27
CA PRO A 137 -2.21 -5.03 14.95
C PRO A 137 -2.11 -6.54 14.70
N PHE A 138 -1.84 -7.34 15.73
CA PHE A 138 -1.75 -8.80 15.63
C PHE A 138 -3.07 -9.45 15.20
N PHE A 139 -4.21 -8.83 15.53
CA PHE A 139 -5.53 -9.31 15.13
C PHE A 139 -5.94 -8.76 13.77
N TRP A 140 -5.63 -7.50 13.50
CA TRP A 140 -6.04 -6.83 12.26
C TRP A 140 -5.32 -7.34 11.02
N LEU A 141 -4.04 -7.68 11.14
CA LEU A 141 -3.25 -8.19 10.03
C LEU A 141 -3.86 -9.47 9.41
N PRO A 142 -4.07 -10.59 10.15
CA PRO A 142 -4.69 -11.79 9.58
C PRO A 142 -6.14 -11.55 9.16
N LEU A 143 -6.88 -10.69 9.86
CA LEU A 143 -8.26 -10.36 9.49
C LEU A 143 -8.32 -9.67 8.11
N SER A 144 -7.35 -8.79 7.82
CA SER A 144 -7.26 -8.11 6.53
C SER A 144 -6.90 -9.04 5.37
N GLN A 145 -6.17 -10.11 5.64
CA GLN A 145 -5.86 -11.13 4.63
C GLN A 145 -7.10 -11.95 4.28
N ARG A 146 -7.98 -12.22 5.25
CA ARG A 146 -9.21 -13.00 5.04
C ARG A 146 -10.34 -12.19 4.42
N PHE A 147 -10.56 -10.97 4.88
CA PHE A 147 -11.72 -10.14 4.47
C PHE A 147 -11.36 -9.04 3.47
N GLY A 148 -10.09 -8.88 3.13
CA GLY A 148 -9.58 -7.79 2.32
C GLY A 148 -9.38 -6.49 3.12
N ARG A 149 -8.69 -5.52 2.51
CA ARG A 149 -8.26 -4.29 3.20
C ARG A 149 -9.35 -3.21 3.29
N ARG A 150 -10.13 -3.02 2.23
CA ARG A 150 -11.17 -1.98 2.15
C ARG A 150 -12.24 -2.06 3.24
N PRO A 151 -12.90 -3.22 3.50
CA PRO A 151 -13.91 -3.29 4.56
C PRO A 151 -13.30 -3.08 5.94
N ILE A 152 -12.06 -3.55 6.18
CA ILE A 152 -11.35 -3.33 7.44
C ILE A 152 -11.15 -1.83 7.70
N PHE A 153 -10.69 -1.07 6.70
CA PHE A 153 -10.55 0.38 6.85
C PHE A 153 -11.87 1.09 7.14
N LEU A 154 -12.95 0.71 6.47
CA LEU A 154 -14.26 1.34 6.69
C LEU A 154 -14.81 1.05 8.09
N ILE A 155 -14.76 -0.21 8.53
CA ILE A 155 -15.20 -0.61 9.87
C ILE A 155 -14.35 0.11 10.93
N SER A 156 -13.05 0.15 10.73
CA SER A 156 -12.10 0.80 11.63
C SER A 156 -12.39 2.30 11.82
N LEU A 157 -12.76 3.00 10.74
CA LEU A 157 -13.16 4.42 10.79
C LEU A 157 -14.50 4.62 11.51
N VAL A 158 -15.51 3.80 11.20
CA VAL A 158 -16.84 3.93 11.83
C VAL A 158 -16.76 3.63 13.33
N CYS A 159 -16.06 2.56 13.72
CA CYS A 159 -15.92 2.18 15.12
C CYS A 159 -15.03 3.15 15.92
N SER A 160 -13.95 3.68 15.32
CA SER A 160 -13.13 4.70 15.97
C SER A 160 -13.90 6.03 16.11
N LEU A 161 -14.72 6.40 15.13
CA LEU A 161 -15.63 7.55 15.26
C LEU A 161 -16.63 7.35 16.41
N ALA A 162 -17.29 6.19 16.47
CA ALA A 162 -18.21 5.86 17.56
C ALA A 162 -17.52 5.89 18.94
N GLY A 163 -16.30 5.36 19.04
CA GLY A 163 -15.50 5.43 20.25
C GLY A 163 -15.16 6.87 20.66
N ASN A 164 -14.83 7.74 19.70
CA ASN A 164 -14.57 9.16 19.98
C ASN A 164 -15.84 9.90 20.46
N ILE A 165 -17.01 9.58 19.90
CA ILE A 165 -18.29 10.09 20.41
C ILE A 165 -18.52 9.58 21.84
N GLY A 166 -18.18 8.32 22.13
CA GLY A 166 -18.19 7.75 23.48
C GLY A 166 -17.32 8.54 24.46
N CYS A 167 -16.09 8.87 24.07
CA CYS A 167 -15.19 9.73 24.85
C CYS A 167 -15.78 11.14 25.07
N ALA A 168 -16.41 11.73 24.06
CA ALA A 168 -17.02 13.06 24.20
C ALA A 168 -18.23 13.08 25.15
N LYS A 169 -18.88 11.93 25.37
CA LYS A 169 -20.04 11.79 26.25
C LYS A 169 -19.74 11.10 27.58
N SER A 170 -18.49 10.71 27.83
CA SER A 170 -18.14 9.98 29.04
C SER A 170 -18.13 10.90 30.25
N MET A 171 -18.86 10.51 31.29
CA MET A 171 -18.96 11.23 32.57
C MET A 171 -18.15 10.57 33.69
N SER A 172 -17.40 9.51 33.39
CA SER A 172 -16.61 8.78 34.38
C SER A 172 -15.30 8.29 33.79
N TYR A 173 -14.28 8.14 34.63
CA TYR A 173 -12.98 7.61 34.23
C TYR A 173 -13.09 6.26 33.51
N SER A 174 -13.86 5.32 34.05
CA SER A 174 -14.02 3.99 33.46
C SER A 174 -14.71 4.02 32.09
N SER A 175 -15.74 4.88 31.92
CA SER A 175 -16.43 5.02 30.63
C SER A 175 -15.54 5.68 29.58
N MET A 176 -14.73 6.66 29.98
CA MET A 176 -13.73 7.26 29.10
C MET A 176 -12.63 6.26 28.73
N ALA A 177 -12.09 5.53 29.71
CA ALA A 177 -11.09 4.49 29.48
C ALA A 177 -11.59 3.41 28.50
N GLY A 178 -12.82 2.93 28.70
CA GLY A 178 -13.44 1.96 27.79
C GLY A 178 -13.63 2.52 26.38
N SER A 179 -14.12 3.75 26.26
CA SER A 179 -14.30 4.41 24.95
C SER A 179 -12.96 4.60 24.24
N ARG A 180 -11.93 5.04 24.95
CA ARG A 180 -10.55 5.17 24.42
C ARG A 180 -9.96 3.83 24.02
N ALA A 181 -10.23 2.76 24.77
CA ALA A 181 -9.81 1.41 24.40
C ALA A 181 -10.43 0.97 23.07
N VAL A 182 -11.71 1.25 22.85
CA VAL A 182 -12.38 1.02 21.56
C VAL A 182 -11.72 1.84 20.46
N VAL A 183 -11.48 3.14 20.67
CA VAL A 183 -10.78 3.98 19.69
C VAL A 183 -9.41 3.39 19.33
N ALA A 184 -8.61 3.01 20.33
CA ALA A 184 -7.29 2.42 20.15
C ALA A 184 -7.34 1.12 19.33
N ALA A 185 -8.28 0.23 19.67
CA ALA A 185 -8.43 -1.04 18.96
C ALA A 185 -8.79 -0.83 17.48
N PHE A 186 -9.67 0.13 17.19
CA PHE A 186 -10.15 0.36 15.82
C PHE A 186 -9.34 1.39 15.02
N ILE A 187 -8.43 2.16 15.61
CA ILE A 187 -7.53 3.04 14.84
C ILE A 187 -6.21 2.35 14.45
N ALA A 188 -5.87 1.25 15.12
CA ALA A 188 -4.68 0.43 14.87
C ALA A 188 -4.53 -0.18 13.44
N PRO A 189 -5.59 -0.54 12.69
CA PRO A 189 -5.45 -1.22 11.39
C PRO A 189 -4.58 -0.48 10.38
N ALA A 190 -4.62 0.85 10.38
CA ALA A 190 -3.82 1.68 9.46
C ALA A 190 -2.32 1.50 9.64
N GLY A 191 -1.84 1.43 10.88
CA GLY A 191 -0.43 1.15 11.17
C GLY A 191 -0.03 -0.29 10.80
N ALA A 192 -0.94 -1.25 10.97
CA ALA A 192 -0.66 -2.67 10.74
C ALA A 192 -0.63 -3.05 9.24
N ILE A 193 -1.54 -2.46 8.45
CA ILE A 193 -1.87 -2.91 7.09
C ILE A 193 -1.42 -1.89 6.03
N GLY A 194 -1.09 -0.65 6.42
CA GLY A 194 -0.78 0.45 5.49
C GLY A 194 0.41 0.17 4.57
N SER A 195 1.47 -0.46 5.08
CA SER A 195 2.63 -0.84 4.27
C SER A 195 2.30 -1.85 3.17
N GLY A 196 1.30 -2.72 3.39
CA GLY A 196 0.81 -3.65 2.38
C GLY A 196 0.00 -2.96 1.28
N VAL A 197 -0.71 -1.87 1.60
CA VAL A 197 -1.40 -1.04 0.59
C VAL A 197 -0.40 -0.46 -0.40
N VAL A 198 0.77 0.00 0.09
CA VAL A 198 1.84 0.50 -0.78
C VAL A 198 2.38 -0.61 -1.69
N GLN A 199 2.59 -1.81 -1.14
CA GLN A 199 3.08 -2.95 -1.91
C GLN A 199 2.10 -3.38 -3.00
N GLU A 200 0.80 -3.29 -2.76
CA GLU A 200 -0.23 -3.68 -3.74
C GLU A 200 -0.49 -2.60 -4.80
N THR A 201 -0.23 -1.32 -4.49
CA THR A 201 -0.61 -0.20 -5.37
C THR A 201 0.54 0.32 -6.25
N PHE A 202 1.79 0.11 -5.82
CA PHE A 202 2.98 0.69 -6.46
C PHE A 202 3.99 -0.37 -6.92
N PHE A 203 4.67 -0.10 -8.02
CA PHE A 203 5.72 -0.97 -8.56
C PHE A 203 6.98 -0.95 -7.68
N LYS A 204 7.75 -2.02 -7.70
CA LYS A 204 8.92 -2.24 -6.83
C LYS A 204 9.92 -1.09 -6.83
N HIS A 205 10.20 -0.52 -8.00
CA HIS A 205 11.16 0.59 -8.16
C HIS A 205 10.70 1.89 -7.49
N GLU A 206 9.40 2.07 -7.27
CA GLU A 206 8.82 3.27 -6.65
C GLU A 206 8.32 3.04 -5.21
N ARG A 207 8.15 1.78 -4.77
CA ARG A 207 7.65 1.43 -3.42
C ARG A 207 8.40 2.15 -2.30
N ALA A 208 9.74 2.18 -2.36
CA ALA A 208 10.55 2.80 -1.31
C ALA A 208 10.21 4.29 -1.09
N ARG A 209 9.92 5.02 -2.17
CA ARG A 209 9.52 6.43 -2.11
C ARG A 209 8.17 6.62 -1.42
N TYR A 210 7.22 5.73 -1.68
CA TYR A 210 5.85 5.84 -1.16
C TYR A 210 5.68 5.20 0.23
N MET A 211 6.58 4.32 0.67
CA MET A 211 6.57 3.77 2.04
C MET A 211 6.90 4.81 3.12
N GLY A 212 7.59 5.90 2.77
CA GLY A 212 7.98 6.96 3.70
C GLY A 212 7.01 8.14 3.80
N ILE A 213 5.85 8.07 3.13
CA ILE A 213 4.76 9.06 3.20
C ILE A 213 3.80 8.65 4.30
#